data_AF-A0A840Y4Z2-F1
#
_entry.id   AF-A0A840Y4Z2-F1
#
_cell.length_a   1.000
_cell.length_b   1.000
_cell.length_c   1.000
_cell.angle_alpha   90.00
_cell.angle_beta   90.00
_cell.angle_gamma   90.00
#
_symmetry.space_group_name_H-M   'P 1'
#
loop_
_entity.id
_entity.type
_entity.pdbx_description
1 polymer ?
#
loop_
_entity_poly.entity_id
_entity_poly.type
_entity_poly.pdbx_seq_one_letter_code
_entity_poly.pdbx_strand_id
1 'polypeptide(L)' 'MPDDEPKPPGKGGMIFRPYKTNPKTGEVMWARDYGLRAWPIPVDGDKPNPEGA' A
#
# COMPACT_ATOMS: atom_id res chain seq x y z
N MET A 1 -3.97 -29.57 24.10
CA MET A 1 -3.54 -28.16 24.16
C MET A 1 -4.03 -27.54 22.87
N PRO A 2 -4.90 -26.52 22.87
CA PRO A 2 -5.18 -25.77 21.64
C PRO A 2 -3.98 -24.85 21.39
N ASP A 3 -2.87 -25.45 20.99
CA ASP A 3 -1.68 -24.79 20.51
C ASP A 3 -1.85 -24.67 18.99
N ASP A 4 -1.61 -23.48 18.45
CA ASP A 4 -1.55 -23.18 17.02
C ASP A 4 -2.89 -23.01 16.26
N GLU A 5 -3.71 -22.05 16.71
CA GLU A 5 -4.53 -21.30 15.75
C GLU A 5 -3.59 -20.27 15.08
N PRO A 6 -3.28 -20.37 13.77
CA PRO A 6 -2.43 -19.38 13.12
C PRO A 6 -3.19 -18.06 13.12
N LYS A 7 -2.84 -17.18 14.06
CA LYS A 7 -3.27 -15.79 14.12
C LYS A 7 -3.20 -15.25 12.68
N PRO A 8 -4.32 -14.86 12.05
CA PRO A 8 -4.29 -14.36 10.69
C PRO A 8 -3.26 -13.22 10.65
N PRO A 9 -2.34 -13.18 9.66
CA PRO A 9 -1.34 -12.13 9.59
C PRO A 9 -2.09 -10.81 9.65
N GLY A 10 -1.85 -10.07 10.74
CA GLY A 10 -2.63 -8.91 11.10
C GLY A 10 -2.69 -7.96 9.91
N LYS A 11 -3.93 -7.59 9.55
CA LYS A 11 -4.26 -6.54 8.60
C LYS A 11 -3.34 -5.32 8.79
N GLY A 12 -2.76 -4.83 7.68
CA GLY A 12 -2.05 -3.54 7.63
C GLY A 12 -0.54 -3.65 7.40
N GLY A 13 -0.12 -4.07 6.20
CA GLY A 13 1.29 -4.00 5.81
C GLY A 13 1.61 -2.65 5.18
N MET A 14 2.73 -2.00 5.51
CA MET A 14 3.20 -0.85 4.73
C MET A 14 4.10 -1.34 3.60
N ILE A 15 3.78 -0.96 2.36
CA ILE A 15 4.68 -1.16 1.21
C ILE A 15 5.37 0.16 0.87
N PHE A 16 6.60 0.05 0.40
CA PHE A 16 7.38 1.20 -0.04
C PHE A 16 7.52 1.13 -1.56
N ARG A 17 6.93 2.08 -2.29
CA ARG A 17 7.01 2.12 -3.76
C ARG A 17 7.85 3.30 -4.24
N PRO A 18 8.67 3.14 -5.29
CA PRO A 18 9.47 4.24 -5.84
C PRO A 18 8.62 5.30 -6.56
N TYR A 19 7.36 4.98 -6.86
CA TYR A 19 6.37 5.88 -7.41
C TYR A 19 5.01 5.61 -6.76
N LYS A 20 4.16 6.63 -6.73
CA LYS A 20 2.73 6.50 -6.42
C LYS A 20 1.94 7.23 -7.48
N THR A 21 0.72 6.79 -7.76
CA THR A 21 -0.20 7.53 -8.65
C THR A 21 -1.03 8.47 -7.80
N ASN A 22 -1.13 9.74 -8.19
CA ASN A 22 -2.02 10.68 -7.54
C ASN A 22 -3.47 10.33 -7.91
N PRO A 23 -4.34 9.94 -6.95
CA PRO A 23 -5.73 9.57 -7.27
C PRO A 23 -6.57 10.76 -7.76
N LYS A 24 -6.11 12.01 -7.55
CA LYS A 24 -6.82 13.22 -7.98
C LYS A 24 -6.50 13.65 -9.41
N THR A 25 -5.27 13.43 -9.85
CA THR A 25 -4.81 13.89 -11.18
C THR A 25 -4.45 12.76 -12.13
N GLY A 26 -4.33 11.52 -11.63
CA GLY A 26 -3.86 10.37 -12.39
C GLY A 26 -2.36 10.38 -12.69
N GLU A 27 -1.62 11.37 -12.20
CA GLU A 27 -0.19 11.52 -12.50
C GLU A 27 0.69 10.60 -11.66
N VAL A 28 1.76 10.10 -12.27
CA VAL A 28 2.76 9.27 -11.59
C VAL A 28 3.77 10.16 -10.88
N MET A 29 3.73 10.15 -9.55
CA MET A 29 4.64 10.88 -8.67
C MET A 29 5.80 9.99 -8.24
N TRP A 30 6.99 10.27 -8.76
CA TRP A 30 8.22 9.55 -8.39
C TRP A 30 8.79 10.07 -7.07
N ALA A 31 9.12 9.18 -6.14
CA ALA A 31 9.67 9.56 -4.83
C ALA A 31 10.95 10.40 -4.95
N ARG A 32 11.81 10.10 -5.93
CA ARG A 32 13.06 10.82 -6.20
C ARG A 32 12.89 12.31 -6.47
N ASP A 33 11.76 12.70 -7.07
CA ASP A 33 11.46 14.11 -7.38
C ASP A 33 11.26 14.93 -6.10
N TYR A 34 10.84 14.27 -5.03
CA TYR A 34 10.61 14.83 -3.70
C TYR A 34 11.77 14.59 -2.74
N GLY A 35 12.93 14.14 -3.23
CA GLY A 35 14.08 13.78 -2.38
C GLY A 35 13.86 12.52 -1.52
N LEU A 36 12.82 11.74 -1.82
CA LEU A 36 12.49 10.50 -1.11
C LEU A 36 13.03 9.28 -1.87
N ARG A 37 13.41 8.23 -1.14
CA ARG A 37 13.80 6.94 -1.74
C ARG A 37 12.58 6.13 -2.19
N ALA A 38 11.48 6.21 -1.44
CA ALA A 38 10.21 5.54 -1.73
C ALA A 38 9.06 6.21 -0.96
N TRP A 39 7.84 6.04 -1.48
CA TRP A 39 6.60 6.42 -0.82
C TRP A 39 6.12 5.31 0.12
N PRO A 40 5.87 5.60 1.41
CA PRO A 40 5.17 4.69 2.30
C PRO A 40 3.69 4.64 1.91
N ILE A 41 3.20 3.45 1.56
CA ILE A 41 1.81 3.21 1.16
C ILE A 41 1.24 2.17 2.14
N PRO A 42 0.26 2.55 2.96
CA PRO A 42 -0.43 1.59 3.81
C PRO A 42 -1.24 0.63 2.94
N VAL A 43 -1.01 -0.66 3.12
CA VAL A 43 -1.80 -1.76 2.56
C VAL A 43 -2.65 -2.29 3.71
N ASP A 44 -3.68 -1.54 4.05
CA ASP A 44 -4.76 -2.04 4.87
C ASP A 44 -5.47 -3.17 4.10
N GLY A 45 -5.61 -4.33 4.74
CA GLY A 45 -6.23 -5.52 4.16
C GLY A 45 -7.76 -5.39 4.02
N ASP A 46 -8.23 -4.30 3.42
CA ASP A 46 -9.63 -4.06 3.06
C ASP A 46 -9.67 -3.07 1.89
N LYS A 47 -10.13 -3.54 0.72
CA LYS A 47 -10.15 -2.80 -0.55
C LYS A 47 -10.96 -1.49 -0.45
N PRO A 48 -10.73 -0.51 -1.33
CA PRO A 48 -11.45 -0.56 -2.61
C PRO A 48 -10.52 -0.18 -3.77
N ASN A 49 -10.29 -1.10 -4.72
CA ASN A 49 -9.94 -0.67 -6.07
C ASN A 49 -11.20 -0.77 -6.92
N PRO A 50 -11.92 0.34 -7.19
CA PRO A 50 -12.74 0.44 -8.37
C PRO A 50 -11.86 0.91 -9.55
N GLU A 51 -10.88 0.11 -9.96
CA GLU A 51 -10.38 0.20 -11.34
C GLU A 51 -11.21 -0.78 -12.17
N GLY A 52 -12.07 -0.23 -13.04
CA GLY A 52 -12.58 -0.92 -14.21
C GLY A 52 -14.01 -1.45 -14.12
N ALA A 53 -15.00 -0.57 -14.25
CA ALA A 53 -16.27 -0.84 -14.93
C ALA A 53 -16.78 0.45 -15.59
#